data_AF-A0A7S1GV32-F1
#
_entry.id   AF-A0A7S1GV32-F1
#
_cell.length_a   1.000
_cell.length_b   1.000
_cell.length_c   1.000
_cell.angle_alpha   90.00
_cell.angle_beta   90.00
_cell.angle_gamma   90.00
#
_symmetry.space_group_name_H-M   'P 1'
#
loop_
_entity.id
_entity.type
_entity.pdbx_description
1 polymer ?
#
loop_
_entity_poly.entity_id
_entity_poly.type
_entity_poly.pdbx_seq_one_letter_code
_entity_poly.pdbx_strand_id
1 'polypeptide(L)'
;VGISFRRFQPKGEELTMTVLDLAGQAVYSMMHQFFFLNRAVYLFVWRARKPTLKGGEMSARDKKEMETMVVHWMDTMQLLVPGASMIFVVTHIDTVSERELSDQCDFVQSVIKSRLDHYKVANTATGHTDVPLLKVLGEGESLRICAPKGTGVKELRERLIKCAKETPWYRERLPGPYLRLRQ
;
A
#
# COMPACT_ATOMS: atom_id res chain seq x y z
N VAL A 1 -6.07 -11.05 19.48
CA VAL A 1 -5.59 -10.12 18.43
C VAL A 1 -4.10 -10.32 18.34
N GLY A 2 -3.57 -10.65 17.17
CA GLY A 2 -2.16 -11.03 17.00
C GLY A 2 -1.77 -11.06 15.53
N ILE A 3 -0.48 -11.27 15.26
CA ILE A 3 0.07 -11.33 13.90
C ILE A 3 -0.49 -12.57 13.18
N SER A 4 -1.09 -12.37 12.01
CA SER A 4 -1.65 -13.45 11.20
C SER A 4 -0.82 -13.61 9.92
N PHE A 5 -0.35 -14.84 9.68
CA PHE A 5 0.28 -15.24 8.44
C PHE A 5 -0.70 -16.07 7.62
N ARG A 6 -1.01 -15.62 6.40
CA ARG A 6 -1.84 -16.39 5.46
C ARG A 6 -1.09 -16.62 4.17
N ARG A 7 -0.83 -17.88 3.86
CA ARG A 7 -0.24 -18.28 2.59
C ARG A 7 -1.34 -18.54 1.57
N PHE A 8 -1.16 -18.02 0.36
CA PHE A 8 -2.02 -18.36 -0.76
C PHE A 8 -1.21 -18.53 -2.05
N GLN A 9 -1.68 -19.43 -2.90
CA GLN A 9 -1.14 -19.67 -4.23
C GLN A 9 -2.24 -19.36 -5.24
N PRO A 10 -2.09 -18.32 -6.07
CA PRO A 10 -3.06 -18.04 -7.13
C PRO A 10 -3.13 -19.22 -8.11
N LYS A 11 -4.35 -19.61 -8.51
CA LYS A 11 -4.54 -20.70 -9.47
C LYS A 11 -3.90 -20.34 -10.82
N GLY A 12 -3.15 -21.27 -11.40
CA GLY A 12 -2.48 -21.08 -12.69
C GLY A 12 -1.21 -20.23 -12.61
N GLU A 13 -0.75 -19.88 -11.41
CA GLU A 13 0.46 -19.09 -11.21
C GLU A 13 1.53 -19.90 -10.45
N GLU A 14 2.77 -19.87 -10.94
CA GLU A 14 3.95 -20.33 -10.21
C GLU A 14 4.39 -19.27 -9.17
N LEU A 15 3.45 -18.85 -8.32
CA LEU A 15 3.64 -17.81 -7.33
C LEU A 15 3.07 -18.24 -5.99
N THR A 16 3.88 -18.15 -4.93
CA THR A 16 3.38 -18.22 -3.56
C THR A 16 3.38 -16.82 -2.97
N MET A 17 2.26 -16.41 -2.40
CA MET A 17 2.14 -15.16 -1.66
C MET A 17 1.89 -15.45 -0.18
N THR A 18 2.52 -14.67 0.70
CA THR A 18 2.27 -14.72 2.14
C THR A 18 1.80 -13.34 2.57
N VAL A 19 0.59 -13.26 3.11
CA VAL A 19 0.01 -12.04 3.68
C VAL A 19 0.38 -11.99 5.15
N LEU A 20 1.02 -10.90 5.55
CA LEU A 20 1.31 -10.57 6.93
C LEU A 20 0.31 -9.49 7.36
N ASP A 21 -0.58 -9.84 8.27
CA ASP A 21 -1.45 -8.88 8.96
C ASP A 21 -0.89 -8.65 10.37
N LEU A 22 -0.37 -7.44 10.60
CA LEU A 22 0.36 -7.10 11.82
C LEU A 22 -0.54 -6.62 12.96
N ALA A 23 -1.87 -6.57 12.77
CA ALA A 23 -2.86 -6.09 13.75
C ALA A 23 -2.65 -4.64 14.25
N GLY A 24 -3.72 -3.83 14.25
CA GLY A 24 -3.64 -2.38 14.50
C GLY A 24 -3.51 -1.91 15.95
N GLN A 25 -2.99 -2.71 16.89
CA GLN A 25 -2.78 -2.23 18.25
C GLN A 25 -1.55 -1.32 18.33
N ALA A 26 -1.67 -0.16 19.00
CA ALA A 26 -0.60 0.80 19.20
C ALA A 26 0.67 0.19 19.84
N VAL A 27 0.54 -0.94 20.55
CA VAL A 27 1.68 -1.68 21.13
C VAL A 27 2.61 -2.27 20.06
N TYR A 28 2.09 -2.55 18.85
CA TYR A 28 2.91 -3.00 17.73
C TYR A 28 3.63 -1.86 17.03
N SER A 29 3.24 -0.58 17.22
CA SER A 29 3.85 0.60 16.56
C SER A 29 5.38 0.65 16.72
N MET A 30 5.89 0.25 17.89
CA MET A 30 7.32 0.17 18.17
C MET A 30 7.98 -1.07 17.53
N MET A 31 7.22 -2.14 17.28
CA MET A 31 7.71 -3.38 16.66
C MET A 31 7.50 -3.45 15.13
N HIS A 32 6.72 -2.55 14.52
CA HIS A 32 6.51 -2.52 13.06
C HIS A 32 7.82 -2.45 12.28
N GLN A 33 8.85 -1.79 12.84
CA GLN A 33 10.20 -1.73 12.28
C GLN A 33 10.83 -3.12 12.03
N PHE A 34 10.53 -4.12 12.86
CA PHE A 34 11.04 -5.49 12.67
C PHE A 34 10.29 -6.28 11.60
N PHE A 35 9.09 -5.84 11.22
CA PHE A 35 8.23 -6.52 10.23
C PHE A 35 8.27 -5.85 8.86
N PHE A 36 8.97 -4.73 8.73
CA PHE A 36 9.24 -4.09 7.46
C PHE A 36 10.36 -4.85 6.75
N LEU A 37 9.95 -5.69 5.82
CA LEU A 37 10.84 -6.51 5.02
C LEU A 37 11.22 -5.78 3.73
N ASN A 38 12.50 -5.86 3.39
CA ASN A 38 12.93 -5.68 2.01
C ASN A 38 12.30 -6.77 1.14
N ARG A 39 12.11 -6.48 -0.15
CA ARG A 39 11.52 -7.42 -1.13
C ARG A 39 10.07 -7.83 -0.82
N ALA A 40 9.26 -6.89 -0.35
CA ALA A 40 7.83 -7.06 -0.07
C ALA A 40 6.96 -6.06 -0.85
N VAL A 41 5.69 -6.42 -1.03
CA VAL A 41 4.64 -5.55 -1.56
C VAL A 41 3.74 -5.16 -0.40
N TYR A 42 3.56 -3.86 -0.21
CA TYR A 42 2.80 -3.29 0.90
C TYR A 42 1.43 -2.84 0.42
N LEU A 43 0.40 -3.22 1.17
CA LEU A 43 -0.96 -2.75 0.92
C LEU A 43 -1.28 -1.67 1.95
N PHE A 44 -1.42 -0.44 1.48
CA PHE A 44 -1.93 0.64 2.29
C PHE A 44 -3.46 0.68 2.19
N VAL A 45 -4.12 0.29 3.28
CA VAL A 45 -5.58 0.20 3.35
C VAL A 45 -6.11 1.41 4.11
N TRP A 46 -6.90 2.22 3.43
CA TRP A 46 -7.62 3.34 4.02
C TRP A 46 -9.13 3.17 3.88
N ARG A 47 -9.89 3.95 4.65
CA ARG A 47 -11.35 3.86 4.74
C ARG A 47 -11.98 5.10 4.11
N ALA A 48 -12.93 4.90 3.19
CA ALA A 48 -13.78 5.97 2.69
C ALA A 48 -14.58 6.58 3.85
N ARG A 49 -14.62 7.91 3.92
CA ARG A 49 -15.30 8.65 4.99
C ARG A 49 -16.54 9.33 4.43
N LYS A 50 -17.63 9.32 5.21
CA LYS A 50 -18.78 10.15 4.89
C LYS A 50 -18.39 11.63 5.05
N PRO A 51 -18.70 12.49 4.06
CA PRO A 51 -18.48 13.91 4.20
C PRO A 51 -19.24 14.47 5.40
N THR A 52 -18.57 15.36 6.13
CA THR A 52 -19.15 16.01 7.31
C THR A 52 -19.92 17.29 6.96
N LEU A 53 -19.69 17.89 5.78
CA LEU A 53 -20.37 19.10 5.34
C LEU A 53 -21.69 18.80 4.61
N LYS A 54 -22.68 19.68 4.79
CA LYS A 54 -23.90 19.67 4.00
C LYS A 54 -23.55 19.99 2.54
N GLY A 55 -23.72 19.02 1.65
CA GLY A 55 -23.35 19.15 0.22
C GLY A 55 -22.45 18.03 -0.31
N GLY A 56 -22.03 17.09 0.54
CA GLY A 56 -21.17 15.97 0.13
C GLY A 56 -19.68 16.34 0.05
N GLU A 57 -19.30 17.55 0.48
CA GLU A 57 -17.91 17.99 0.47
C GLU A 57 -17.17 17.57 1.73
N MET A 58 -15.95 17.05 1.55
CA MET A 58 -15.08 16.69 2.67
C MET A 58 -14.54 17.96 3.35
N SER A 59 -14.67 18.05 4.67
CA SER A 59 -14.19 19.22 5.41
C SER A 59 -12.67 19.37 5.29
N ALA A 60 -12.17 20.60 5.47
CA ALA A 60 -10.73 20.87 5.48
C ALA A 60 -9.99 20.03 6.55
N ARG A 61 -10.65 19.78 7.69
CA ARG A 61 -10.13 18.90 8.74
C ARG A 61 -10.01 17.46 8.27
N ASP A 62 -11.06 16.91 7.66
CA ASP A 62 -11.06 15.52 7.17
C ASP A 62 -10.01 15.32 6.07
N LYS A 63 -9.89 16.29 5.14
CA LYS A 63 -8.82 16.33 4.14
C LYS A 63 -7.44 16.29 4.80
N LYS A 64 -7.23 17.14 5.81
CA LYS A 64 -5.93 17.21 6.49
C LYS A 64 -5.59 15.93 7.25
N GLU A 65 -6.56 15.34 7.95
CA GLU A 65 -6.35 14.06 8.65
C GLU A 65 -6.00 12.92 7.67
N MET A 66 -6.68 12.89 6.52
CA MET A 66 -6.41 11.90 5.47
C MET A 66 -5.02 12.11 4.85
N GLU A 67 -4.65 13.36 4.54
CA GLU A 67 -3.31 13.72 4.07
C GLU A 67 -2.24 13.31 5.07
N THR A 68 -2.39 13.68 6.35
CA THR A 68 -1.44 13.32 7.41
C THR A 68 -1.26 11.81 7.52
N MET A 69 -2.34 11.04 7.45
CA MET A 69 -2.27 9.57 7.47
C MET A 69 -1.50 9.02 6.26
N VAL A 70 -1.82 9.48 5.03
CA VAL A 70 -1.16 9.01 3.81
C VAL A 70 0.33 9.36 3.84
N VAL A 71 0.67 10.61 4.15
CA VAL A 71 2.05 11.09 4.23
C VAL A 71 2.83 10.35 5.30
N HIS A 72 2.25 10.14 6.49
CA HIS A 72 2.90 9.43 7.58
C HIS A 72 3.34 8.01 7.15
N TRP A 73 2.45 7.26 6.50
CA TRP A 73 2.78 5.91 6.05
C TRP A 73 3.74 5.90 4.87
N MET A 74 3.61 6.81 3.91
CA MET A 74 4.59 6.94 2.82
C MET A 74 5.98 7.26 3.35
N ASP A 75 6.09 8.19 4.31
CA ASP A 75 7.36 8.57 4.93
C ASP A 75 7.96 7.43 5.73
N THR A 76 7.15 6.75 6.52
CA THR A 76 7.57 5.56 7.28
C THR A 76 8.17 4.52 6.33
N MET A 77 7.52 4.29 5.18
CA MET A 77 7.99 3.33 4.18
C MET A 77 9.26 3.80 3.46
N GLN A 78 9.33 5.06 3.06
CA GLN A 78 10.52 5.64 2.42
C GLN A 78 11.74 5.62 3.36
N LEU A 79 11.54 5.82 4.66
CA LEU A 79 12.61 5.83 5.66
C LEU A 79 13.07 4.42 6.04
N LEU A 80 12.14 3.49 6.24
CA LEU A 80 12.46 2.15 6.76
C LEU A 80 12.78 1.14 5.66
N VAL A 81 12.15 1.27 4.47
CA VAL A 81 12.31 0.34 3.34
C VAL A 81 12.39 1.12 2.02
N PRO A 82 13.48 1.87 1.76
CA PRO A 82 13.68 2.55 0.48
C PRO A 82 13.47 1.60 -0.71
N GLY A 83 12.72 2.04 -1.73
CA GLY A 83 12.41 1.21 -2.90
C GLY A 83 11.27 0.22 -2.71
N ALA A 84 10.60 0.21 -1.56
CA ALA A 84 9.41 -0.61 -1.33
C ALA A 84 8.32 -0.34 -2.37
N SER A 85 7.53 -1.37 -2.66
CA SER A 85 6.37 -1.26 -3.56
C SER A 85 5.10 -1.16 -2.74
N MET A 86 4.28 -0.14 -2.99
CA MET A 86 3.02 0.13 -2.29
C MET A 86 1.83 0.13 -3.25
N ILE A 87 0.74 -0.49 -2.81
CA ILE A 87 -0.59 -0.45 -3.45
C ILE A 87 -1.55 0.24 -2.49
N PHE A 88 -2.30 1.22 -2.99
CA PHE A 88 -3.32 1.91 -2.23
C PHE A 88 -4.67 1.24 -2.44
N VAL A 89 -5.40 1.04 -1.35
CA VAL A 89 -6.70 0.37 -1.33
C VAL A 89 -7.65 1.17 -0.48
N VAL A 90 -8.80 1.54 -1.06
CA VAL A 90 -9.90 2.16 -0.32
C VAL A 90 -10.95 1.10 0.03
N THR A 91 -11.39 1.12 1.28
CA THR A 91 -12.40 0.21 1.83
C THR A 91 -13.65 0.95 2.28
N HIS A 92 -14.71 0.20 2.61
CA HIS A 92 -16.01 0.75 3.03
C HIS A 92 -16.64 1.67 1.98
N ILE A 93 -16.38 1.39 0.70
CA ILE A 93 -16.91 2.15 -0.43
C ILE A 93 -18.44 2.13 -0.48
N ASP A 94 -19.07 1.14 0.15
CA ASP A 94 -20.52 1.01 0.32
C ASP A 94 -21.12 2.05 1.27
N THR A 95 -20.30 2.79 2.00
CA THR A 95 -20.75 3.79 2.98
C THR A 95 -20.82 5.20 2.41
N VAL A 96 -20.35 5.42 1.18
CA VAL A 96 -20.28 6.72 0.51
C VAL A 96 -20.89 6.63 -0.89
N SER A 97 -21.30 7.76 -1.46
CA SER A 97 -21.71 7.82 -2.86
C SER A 97 -20.52 7.75 -3.81
N GLU A 98 -20.77 7.38 -5.06
CA GLU A 98 -19.73 7.26 -6.09
C GLU A 98 -18.97 8.58 -6.32
N ARG A 99 -19.68 9.71 -6.27
CA ARG A 99 -19.06 11.04 -6.39
C ARG A 99 -18.11 11.32 -5.23
N GLU A 100 -18.57 11.12 -3.99
CA GLU A 100 -17.77 11.35 -2.79
C GLU A 100 -16.55 10.42 -2.73
N LEU A 101 -16.69 9.19 -3.22
CA LEU A 101 -15.60 8.24 -3.34
C LEU A 101 -14.56 8.70 -4.37
N SER A 102 -15.00 9.16 -5.54
CA SER A 102 -14.11 9.68 -6.58
C SER A 102 -13.33 10.88 -6.05
N ASP A 103 -14.00 11.86 -5.45
CA ASP A 103 -13.36 13.06 -4.90
C ASP A 103 -12.30 12.71 -3.84
N GLN A 104 -12.57 11.72 -2.99
CA GLN A 104 -11.60 11.21 -2.01
C GLN A 104 -10.42 10.48 -2.66
N CYS A 105 -10.68 9.65 -3.67
CA CYS A 105 -9.62 8.94 -4.40
C CYS A 105 -8.70 9.91 -5.15
N ASP A 106 -9.27 10.92 -5.82
CA ASP A 106 -8.54 11.94 -6.55
C ASP A 106 -7.69 12.79 -5.61
N PHE A 107 -8.25 13.16 -4.45
CA PHE A 107 -7.51 13.82 -3.39
C PHE A 107 -6.32 12.98 -2.92
N VAL A 108 -6.54 11.72 -2.55
CA VAL A 108 -5.46 10.81 -2.11
C VAL A 108 -4.40 10.63 -3.20
N GLN A 109 -4.81 10.46 -4.46
CA GLN A 109 -3.89 10.37 -5.59
C GLN A 109 -3.05 11.64 -5.75
N SER A 110 -3.65 12.83 -5.57
CA SER A 110 -2.91 14.10 -5.61
C SER A 110 -1.85 14.20 -4.50
N VAL A 111 -2.18 13.74 -3.28
CA VAL A 111 -1.26 13.72 -2.14
C VAL A 111 -0.10 12.77 -2.41
N ILE A 112 -0.38 11.58 -2.94
CA ILE A 112 0.63 10.59 -3.33
C ILE A 112 1.60 11.18 -4.36
N LYS A 113 1.07 11.76 -5.44
CA LYS A 113 1.89 12.36 -6.52
C LYS A 113 2.78 13.47 -5.97
N SER A 114 2.19 14.40 -5.21
CA SER A 114 2.93 15.49 -4.57
C SER A 114 4.03 14.97 -3.65
N ARG A 115 3.75 13.91 -2.86
CA ARG A 115 4.75 13.36 -1.94
C ARG A 115 5.88 12.63 -2.66
N LEU A 116 5.59 11.90 -3.73
CA LEU A 116 6.62 11.27 -4.57
C LEU A 116 7.54 12.30 -5.22
N ASP A 117 6.99 13.41 -5.71
CA ASP A 117 7.78 14.49 -6.27
C ASP A 117 8.64 15.18 -5.21
N HIS A 118 8.11 15.34 -3.99
CA HIS A 118 8.89 15.81 -2.86
C HIS A 118 10.11 14.91 -2.58
N TYR A 119 9.95 13.58 -2.61
CA TYR A 119 11.09 12.67 -2.43
C TYR A 119 12.15 12.80 -3.54
N LYS A 120 11.72 12.96 -4.81
CA LYS A 120 12.64 13.19 -5.94
C LYS A 120 13.46 14.47 -5.74
N VAL A 121 12.79 15.56 -5.37
CA VAL A 121 13.44 16.86 -5.12
C VAL A 121 14.40 16.77 -3.93
N ALA A 122 13.99 16.13 -2.84
CA ALA A 122 14.82 15.97 -1.64
C ALA A 122 16.08 15.14 -1.92
N ASN A 123 15.97 14.02 -2.65
CA ASN A 123 17.13 13.21 -3.04
C ASN A 123 18.11 14.00 -3.93
N THR A 124 17.57 14.80 -4.87
CA THR A 124 18.39 15.63 -5.75
C THR A 124 19.10 16.74 -4.97
N ALA A 125 18.40 17.41 -4.05
CA ALA A 125 18.95 18.51 -3.25
C ALA A 125 20.03 18.05 -2.26
N THR A 126 19.95 16.82 -1.77
CA THR A 126 20.91 16.25 -0.80
C THR A 126 22.05 15.48 -1.46
N GLY A 127 22.04 15.34 -2.79
CA GLY A 127 23.05 14.57 -3.53
C GLY A 127 22.92 13.05 -3.40
N HIS A 128 21.94 12.55 -2.63
CA HIS A 128 21.66 11.13 -2.41
C HIS A 128 20.74 10.55 -3.48
N THR A 129 21.20 10.54 -4.73
CA THR A 129 20.46 9.95 -5.87
C THR A 129 20.44 8.42 -5.86
N ASP A 130 21.22 7.81 -4.97
CA ASP A 130 21.37 6.37 -4.78
C ASP A 130 20.26 5.76 -3.93
N VAL A 131 19.56 6.55 -3.11
CA VAL A 131 18.46 6.06 -2.26
C VAL A 131 17.23 5.73 -3.13
N PRO A 132 16.82 4.45 -3.20
CA PRO A 132 15.68 4.07 -4.01
C PRO A 132 14.39 4.72 -3.51
N LEU A 133 13.64 5.32 -4.42
CA LEU A 133 12.35 5.93 -4.10
C LEU A 133 11.26 4.87 -3.96
N LEU A 134 10.31 5.16 -3.06
CA LEU A 134 9.08 4.40 -2.91
C LEU A 134 8.37 4.25 -4.26
N LYS A 135 7.99 3.02 -4.59
CA LYS A 135 7.29 2.69 -5.83
C LYS A 135 5.81 2.56 -5.54
N VAL A 136 5.03 3.57 -5.90
CA VAL A 136 3.57 3.48 -5.82
C VAL A 136 3.04 2.90 -7.12
N LEU A 137 2.28 1.83 -7.00
CA LEU A 137 1.75 1.08 -8.13
C LEU A 137 0.39 1.62 -8.55
N GLY A 138 0.07 1.49 -9.84
CA GLY A 138 -1.20 1.99 -10.39
C GLY A 138 -1.31 3.52 -10.36
N GLU A 139 -0.19 4.23 -10.50
CA GLU A 139 -0.17 5.70 -10.61
C GLU A 139 -0.79 6.44 -9.41
N GLY A 140 -0.81 5.79 -8.24
CA GLY A 140 -1.43 6.31 -7.02
C GLY A 140 -2.94 6.15 -6.96
N GLU A 141 -3.56 5.49 -7.94
CA GLU A 141 -4.98 5.16 -7.90
C GLU A 141 -5.26 4.15 -6.79
N SER A 142 -6.28 4.44 -5.99
CA SER A 142 -6.73 3.54 -4.92
C SER A 142 -7.68 2.49 -5.49
N LEU A 143 -7.34 1.21 -5.31
CA LEU A 143 -8.24 0.11 -5.65
C LEU A 143 -9.47 0.13 -4.72
N ARG A 144 -10.66 0.07 -5.31
CA ARG A 144 -11.93 0.21 -4.59
C ARG A 144 -12.44 -1.14 -4.14
N ILE A 145 -12.55 -1.34 -2.83
CA ILE A 145 -12.94 -2.63 -2.25
C ILE A 145 -14.13 -2.48 -1.31
N CYS A 146 -15.15 -3.33 -1.53
CA CYS A 146 -16.23 -3.56 -0.57
C CYS A 146 -16.06 -4.97 0.01
N ALA A 147 -15.47 -5.07 1.20
CA ALA A 147 -15.19 -6.36 1.83
C ALA A 147 -16.45 -7.22 2.04
N PRO A 148 -17.60 -6.68 2.53
CA PRO A 148 -18.82 -7.47 2.68
C PRO A 148 -19.36 -8.06 1.38
N LYS A 149 -19.22 -7.33 0.26
CA LYS A 149 -19.73 -7.75 -1.06
C LYS A 149 -18.68 -8.51 -1.90
N GLY A 150 -17.42 -8.52 -1.47
CA GLY A 150 -16.29 -9.05 -2.25
C GLY A 150 -15.95 -8.23 -3.51
N THR A 151 -16.57 -7.05 -3.71
CA THR A 151 -16.30 -6.17 -4.85
C THR A 151 -14.85 -5.70 -4.84
N GLY A 152 -14.18 -5.71 -6.00
CA GLY A 152 -12.79 -5.27 -6.16
C GLY A 152 -11.73 -6.30 -5.73
N VAL A 153 -12.10 -7.40 -5.07
CA VAL A 153 -11.12 -8.41 -4.59
C VAL A 153 -10.44 -9.15 -5.76
N LYS A 154 -11.17 -9.42 -6.85
CA LYS A 154 -10.60 -10.04 -8.05
C LYS A 154 -9.56 -9.12 -8.69
N GLU A 155 -9.88 -7.85 -8.86
CA GLU A 155 -8.97 -6.84 -9.41
C GLU A 155 -7.74 -6.64 -8.53
N LEU A 156 -7.92 -6.59 -7.20
CA LEU A 156 -6.80 -6.56 -6.25
C LEU A 156 -5.88 -7.76 -6.45
N ARG A 157 -6.45 -8.97 -6.58
CA ARG A 157 -5.65 -10.18 -6.79
C ARG A 157 -4.86 -10.11 -8.10
N GLU A 158 -5.49 -9.69 -9.20
CA GLU A 158 -4.84 -9.53 -10.50
C GLU A 158 -3.71 -8.49 -10.43
N ARG A 159 -3.95 -7.36 -9.76
CA ARG A 159 -2.94 -6.32 -9.54
C ARG A 159 -1.77 -6.82 -8.69
N LEU A 160 -2.04 -7.59 -7.64
CA LEU A 160 -1.02 -8.19 -6.78
C LEU A 160 -0.15 -9.19 -7.54
N ILE A 161 -0.75 -10.02 -8.39
CA ILE A 161 -0.01 -10.98 -9.24
C ILE A 161 0.86 -10.22 -10.24
N LYS A 162 0.29 -9.22 -10.92
CA LYS A 162 1.02 -8.39 -11.88
C LYS A 162 2.21 -7.70 -11.19
N CYS A 163 1.96 -7.06 -10.06
CA CYS A 163 2.98 -6.41 -9.25
C CYS A 163 4.08 -7.39 -8.85
N ALA A 164 3.71 -8.55 -8.30
CA ALA A 164 4.68 -9.55 -7.87
C ALA A 164 5.61 -9.95 -9.03
N LYS A 165 5.06 -10.15 -10.23
CA LYS A 165 5.83 -10.48 -11.44
C LYS A 165 6.76 -9.38 -11.93
N GLU A 166 6.41 -8.11 -11.68
CA GLU A 166 7.22 -6.93 -12.01
C GLU A 166 8.33 -6.66 -10.99
N THR A 167 8.30 -7.31 -9.81
CA THR A 167 9.36 -7.13 -8.82
C THR A 167 10.69 -7.72 -9.30
N PRO A 168 11.84 -7.05 -9.02
CA PRO A 168 13.15 -7.53 -9.45
C PRO A 168 13.50 -8.94 -8.98
N TRP A 169 12.96 -9.36 -7.83
CA TRP A 169 13.28 -10.64 -7.19
C TRP A 169 12.38 -11.81 -7.62
N TYR A 170 11.35 -11.58 -8.45
CA TYR A 170 10.44 -12.66 -8.86
C TYR A 170 11.14 -13.76 -9.68
N ARG A 171 12.07 -13.38 -10.56
CA ARG A 171 12.86 -14.31 -11.39
C ARG A 171 14.29 -14.46 -10.91
N GLU A 172 14.58 -14.03 -9.68
CA GLU A 172 15.90 -14.19 -9.10
C GLU A 172 16.20 -15.68 -8.90
N ARG A 173 17.33 -16.12 -9.46
CA ARG A 173 17.75 -17.51 -9.34
C ARG A 173 18.26 -17.75 -7.93
N LEU A 174 17.61 -18.65 -7.21
CA LEU A 174 18.10 -19.12 -5.91
C LEU A 174 18.97 -20.37 -6.10
N PRO A 175 20.11 -20.49 -5.42
CA PRO A 175 20.88 -21.73 -5.40
C PRO A 175 20.02 -22.91 -4.91
N GLY A 176 20.07 -24.04 -5.62
CA GLY A 176 19.33 -25.25 -5.26
C GLY A 176 19.46 -25.70 -3.79
N PRO A 177 20.64 -25.59 -3.14
CA PRO A 177 20.77 -25.91 -1.71
C PRO A 177 19.89 -25.07 -0.79
N TYR A 178 19.60 -23.81 -1.13
CA TYR A 178 18.81 -22.90 -0.29
C TYR A 178 17.33 -23.28 -0.31
N LEU A 179 16.87 -23.89 -1.41
CA LEU A 179 15.52 -24.44 -1.49
C LEU A 179 15.34 -25.65 -0.56
N ARG A 180 16.41 -26.41 -0.30
CA ARG A 180 16.39 -27.57 0.61
C ARG A 180 16.39 -27.17 2.09
N LEU A 181 16.91 -25.98 2.44
CA LEU A 181 16.90 -25.45 3.80
C LEU A 181 15.55 -24.83 4.20
N ARG A 182 14.67 -24.56 3.21
CA ARG A 182 13.36 -23.94 3.44
C ARG A 182 12.25 -24.97 3.74
N GLN A 183 12.52 -26.26 3.53
CA GLN A 183 11.64 -27.38 3.89
C GLN A 183 11.89 -27.79 5.34
#